data_AF-A0A259PE02-F1
#
_entry.id   AF-A0A259PE02-F1
#
_cell.length_a   1.000
_cell.length_b   1.000
_cell.length_c   1.000
_cell.angle_alpha   90.00
_cell.angle_beta   90.00
_cell.angle_gamma   90.00
#
_symmetry.space_group_name_H-M   'P 1'
#
loop_
_entity.id
_entity.type
_entity.pdbx_description
1 polymer ?
#
loop_
_entity_poly.entity_id
_entity_poly.type
_entity_poly.pdbx_seq_one_letter_code
_entity_poly.pdbx_strand_id
1 'polypeptide(L)'
;PVSWVQSINPVFIIVLSGVFAAIWTKLGARQPSTPVKFALGAIIMGAAFLLFLPFAGGGPNSTPLLAIIGILFVFTVAELLLSPIGLSAATKLAPTAFHTQMVALFFLSVSLGTAISGWLVQFYDPHNEVPYFSILGAIAIVVGIGLLLSVKPVLTLMKGVR
;
A
#
# COMPACT_ATOMS: atom_id res chain seq x y z
N PRO A 1 17.77 -16.45 4.81
CA PRO A 1 17.21 -17.05 3.57
C PRO A 1 16.09 -16.16 3.00
N VAL A 2 15.95 -16.06 1.67
CA VAL A 2 14.88 -15.26 1.02
C VAL A 2 13.49 -15.71 1.49
N SER A 3 13.31 -17.01 1.74
CA SER A 3 12.06 -17.59 2.25
C SER A 3 11.63 -17.03 3.60
N TRP A 4 12.57 -16.75 4.51
CA TRP A 4 12.25 -16.16 5.81
C TRP A 4 11.74 -14.73 5.68
N VAL A 5 12.30 -13.94 4.77
CA VAL A 5 11.87 -12.56 4.51
C VAL A 5 10.45 -12.54 3.91
N GLN A 6 10.13 -13.48 3.03
CA GLN A 6 8.78 -13.60 2.46
C GLN A 6 7.73 -14.06 3.48
N SER A 7 8.11 -14.80 4.52
CA SER A 7 7.17 -15.21 5.59
C SER A 7 6.86 -14.10 6.60
N ILE A 8 7.69 -13.07 6.71
CA ILE A 8 7.51 -11.98 7.69
C ILE A 8 6.22 -11.19 7.40
N ASN A 9 5.98 -10.87 6.13
CA ASN A 9 4.81 -10.09 5.72
C ASN A 9 3.46 -10.79 6.07
N PRO A 10 3.18 -12.05 5.69
CA PRO A 10 1.92 -12.70 6.05
C PRO A 10 1.76 -12.91 7.56
N VAL A 11 2.85 -13.15 8.30
CA VAL A 11 2.80 -13.22 9.77
C VAL A 11 2.37 -11.88 10.36
N PHE A 12 2.95 -10.77 9.89
CA PHE A 12 2.53 -9.44 10.34
C PHE A 12 1.09 -9.13 9.94
N ILE A 13 0.64 -9.52 8.74
CA ILE A 13 -0.76 -9.35 8.33
C ILE A 13 -1.68 -10.06 9.31
N ILE A 14 -1.41 -11.33 9.65
CA ILE A 14 -2.25 -12.11 10.56
C ILE A 14 -2.32 -11.43 11.94
N VAL A 15 -1.17 -11.06 12.51
CA VAL A 15 -1.09 -10.44 13.85
C VAL A 15 -1.74 -9.05 13.87
N LEU A 16 -1.43 -8.21 12.88
CA LEU A 16 -1.89 -6.82 12.83
C LEU A 16 -3.33 -6.71 12.31
N SER A 17 -3.85 -7.67 11.55
CA SER A 17 -5.24 -7.65 11.08
C SER A 17 -6.22 -7.56 12.25
N GLY A 18 -5.99 -8.33 13.32
CA GLY A 18 -6.80 -8.25 14.55
C GLY A 18 -6.70 -6.90 15.24
N VAL A 19 -5.51 -6.30 15.27
CA VAL A 19 -5.28 -4.96 15.85
C VAL A 19 -6.01 -3.89 15.04
N PHE A 20 -5.88 -3.91 13.71
CA PHE A 20 -6.58 -2.98 12.82
C PHE A 20 -8.10 -3.16 12.92
N ALA A 21 -8.59 -4.39 12.95
CA ALA A 21 -10.02 -4.67 13.16
C ALA A 21 -10.52 -4.07 14.49
N ALA A 22 -9.76 -4.22 15.59
CA ALA A 22 -10.10 -3.63 16.88
C ALA A 22 -10.07 -2.09 16.85
N ILE A 23 -9.05 -1.49 16.22
CA ILE A 23 -8.95 -0.03 16.04
C ILE A 23 -10.16 0.52 15.29
N TRP A 24 -10.52 -0.12 14.17
CA TRP A 24 -11.66 0.33 13.37
C TRP A 24 -12.98 0.13 14.11
N THR A 25 -13.17 -0.99 14.80
CA THR A 25 -14.35 -1.24 15.64
C THR A 25 -14.48 -0.18 16.73
N LYS A 26 -13.37 0.19 17.39
CA LYS A 26 -13.33 1.25 18.42
C LYS A 26 -13.60 2.64 17.85
N LEU A 27 -13.14 2.94 16.64
CA LEU A 27 -13.37 4.24 15.99
C LEU A 27 -14.82 4.41 15.50
N GLY A 28 -15.54 3.32 15.20
CA GLY A 28 -16.96 3.33 14.85
C GLY A 28 -17.32 4.39 13.79
N ALA A 29 -18.16 5.36 14.17
CA ALA A 29 -18.61 6.45 13.29
C ALA A 29 -17.55 7.55 13.02
N ARG A 30 -16.43 7.55 13.75
CA ARG A 30 -15.31 8.51 13.56
C ARG A 30 -14.24 7.99 12.60
N GLN A 31 -14.51 6.90 11.89
CA GLN A 31 -13.55 6.37 10.95
C GLN A 31 -13.28 7.36 9.80
N PRO A 32 -12.00 7.57 9.44
CA PRO A 32 -11.66 8.32 8.24
C PRO A 32 -12.31 7.66 7.02
N SER A 33 -12.69 8.47 6.03
CA SER A 33 -13.36 7.97 4.84
C SER A 33 -12.45 7.04 4.03
N THR A 34 -13.06 6.13 3.26
CA THR A 34 -12.39 5.18 2.36
C THR A 34 -11.26 5.83 1.54
N PRO A 35 -11.47 6.99 0.88
CA PRO A 35 -10.41 7.63 0.09
C PRO A 35 -9.24 8.15 0.95
N VAL A 36 -9.51 8.63 2.17
CA VAL A 36 -8.47 9.12 3.08
C VAL A 36 -7.59 7.97 3.56
N LYS A 37 -8.19 6.83 3.94
CA LYS A 37 -7.42 5.65 4.33
C LYS A 37 -6.56 5.11 3.17
N PHE A 38 -7.10 5.13 1.96
CA PHE A 38 -6.38 4.71 0.76
C PHE A 38 -5.18 5.63 0.47
N ALA A 39 -5.39 6.94 0.58
CA ALA A 39 -4.34 7.92 0.38
C ALA A 39 -3.24 7.86 1.46
N LEU A 40 -3.61 7.66 2.73
CA LEU A 40 -2.66 7.41 3.82
C LEU A 40 -1.86 6.13 3.58
N GLY A 41 -2.51 5.05 3.14
CA GLY A 41 -1.82 3.80 2.78
C GLY A 41 -0.78 4.01 1.68
N ALA A 42 -1.11 4.77 0.63
CA ALA A 42 -0.18 5.09 -0.45
C ALA A 42 1.00 5.95 0.01
N ILE A 43 0.78 6.94 0.88
CA ILE A 43 1.86 7.76 1.44
C ILE A 43 2.77 6.93 2.34
N ILE A 44 2.20 6.08 3.21
CA ILE A 44 2.98 5.20 4.09
C ILE A 44 3.77 4.19 3.26
N MET A 45 3.19 3.67 2.17
CA MET A 45 3.90 2.81 1.22
C MET A 45 5.11 3.51 0.61
N GLY A 46 4.94 4.75 0.15
CA GLY A 46 6.05 5.55 -0.38
C GLY A 46 7.10 5.89 0.68
N ALA A 47 6.69 6.18 1.92
CA ALA A 47 7.61 6.36 3.03
C ALA A 47 8.38 5.07 3.37
N ALA A 48 7.73 3.90 3.26
CA ALA A 48 8.38 2.60 3.46
C ALA A 48 9.48 2.35 2.43
N PHE A 49 9.24 2.73 1.16
CA PHE A 49 10.29 2.75 0.15
C PHE A 49 11.45 3.70 0.51
N LEU A 50 11.14 4.88 1.07
CA LEU A 50 12.17 5.82 1.47
C LEU A 50 13.02 5.35 2.67
N LEU A 51 12.47 4.50 3.54
CA LEU A 51 13.21 3.90 4.66
C LEU A 51 14.33 2.96 4.20
N PHE A 52 14.38 2.56 2.92
CA PHE A 52 15.52 1.84 2.36
C PHE A 52 16.73 2.74 2.07
N LEU A 53 16.56 4.06 1.87
CA LEU A 53 17.66 4.97 1.51
C LEU A 53 18.84 5.00 2.49
N PRO A 54 18.63 5.02 3.83
CA PRO A 54 19.74 5.02 4.79
C PRO A 54 20.61 3.75 4.74
N PHE A 55 20.09 2.68 4.15
CA PHE A 55 20.78 1.40 4.03
C PHE A 55 21.27 1.12 2.60
N ALA A 56 20.79 1.90 1.61
CA ALA A 56 21.24 1.85 0.24
C ALA A 56 22.66 2.44 0.14
N GLY A 57 23.64 1.60 -0.22
CA GLY A 57 25.05 1.99 -0.34
C GLY A 57 25.96 1.54 0.81
N GLY A 58 25.42 0.90 1.86
CA GLY A 58 26.24 0.12 2.79
C GLY A 58 26.70 -1.15 2.09
N GLY A 59 27.99 -1.49 2.16
CA GLY A 59 28.54 -2.70 1.53
C GLY A 59 27.84 -4.01 1.93
N PRO A 60 28.26 -5.16 1.39
CA PRO A 60 27.62 -6.46 1.65
C PRO A 60 27.39 -6.70 3.16
N ASN A 61 26.17 -7.11 3.55
CA ASN A 61 25.73 -7.33 4.94
C ASN A 61 25.56 -6.09 5.85
N SER A 62 25.51 -4.86 5.31
CA SER A 62 25.37 -3.66 6.16
C SER A 62 23.94 -3.39 6.65
N THR A 63 22.91 -4.00 6.05
CA THR A 63 21.52 -3.78 6.48
C THR A 63 21.17 -4.67 7.65
N PRO A 64 20.90 -4.13 8.85
CA PRO A 64 20.51 -4.94 10.00
C PRO A 64 19.20 -5.67 9.71
N LEU A 65 19.10 -6.94 10.09
CA LEU A 65 17.84 -7.69 9.99
C LEU A 65 16.68 -6.95 10.67
N LEU A 66 16.97 -6.24 11.76
CA LEU A 66 16.00 -5.41 12.48
C LEU A 66 15.46 -4.25 11.63
N ALA A 67 16.29 -3.65 10.76
CA ALA A 67 15.86 -2.61 9.85
C ALA A 67 14.93 -3.18 8.77
N ILE A 68 15.27 -4.35 8.20
CA ILE A 68 14.40 -5.05 7.23
C ILE A 68 13.05 -5.39 7.87
N ILE A 69 13.05 -5.91 9.10
CA ILE A 69 11.81 -6.20 9.85
C ILE A 69 10.98 -4.92 10.04
N GLY A 70 11.63 -3.81 10.43
CA GLY A 70 10.96 -2.53 10.61
C GLY A 70 10.37 -1.98 9.31
N ILE A 71 11.09 -2.07 8.20
CA ILE A 71 10.60 -1.64 6.88
C ILE A 71 9.42 -2.52 6.44
N LEU A 72 9.55 -3.84 6.54
CA LEU A 72 8.47 -4.78 6.23
C LEU A 72 7.24 -4.55 7.09
N PHE A 73 7.42 -4.20 8.37
CA PHE A 73 6.32 -3.81 9.24
C PHE A 73 5.58 -2.58 8.70
N VAL A 74 6.29 -1.54 8.26
CA VAL A 74 5.67 -0.34 7.66
C VAL A 74 4.97 -0.69 6.33
N PHE A 75 5.56 -1.54 5.50
CA PHE A 75 4.91 -2.09 4.30
C PHE A 75 3.60 -2.80 4.63
N THR A 76 3.62 -3.69 5.63
CA THR A 76 2.42 -4.42 6.05
C THR A 76 1.36 -3.47 6.61
N VAL A 77 1.75 -2.44 7.35
CA VAL A 77 0.81 -1.39 7.82
C VAL A 77 0.16 -0.67 6.63
N ALA A 78 0.93 -0.34 5.59
CA ALA A 78 0.39 0.26 4.36
C ALA A 78 -0.56 -0.72 3.61
N GLU A 79 -0.20 -1.99 3.51
CA GLU A 79 -1.04 -3.02 2.88
C GLU A 79 -2.35 -3.25 3.62
N LEU A 80 -2.33 -3.27 4.96
CA LEU A 80 -3.54 -3.41 5.77
C LEU A 80 -4.48 -2.21 5.65
N LEU A 81 -3.95 -1.04 5.29
CA LEU A 81 -4.75 0.13 4.95
C LEU A 81 -5.35 0.04 3.54
N LEU A 82 -4.70 -0.63 2.58
CA LEU A 82 -5.15 -0.67 1.19
C LEU A 82 -6.04 -1.88 0.88
N SER A 83 -5.65 -3.07 1.34
CA SER A 83 -6.24 -4.36 0.97
C SER A 83 -7.75 -4.49 1.29
N PRO A 84 -8.22 -4.30 2.55
CA PRO A 84 -9.65 -4.44 2.86
C PRO A 84 -10.49 -3.32 2.24
N ILE A 85 -9.87 -2.17 1.97
CA ILE A 85 -10.54 -0.97 1.48
C ILE A 85 -10.75 -1.04 -0.03
N GLY A 86 -9.77 -1.54 -0.77
CA GLY A 86 -9.84 -1.68 -2.22
C GLY A 86 -11.00 -2.58 -2.66
N LEU A 87 -11.13 -3.76 -2.04
CA LEU A 87 -12.22 -4.68 -2.34
C LEU A 87 -13.58 -4.13 -1.89
N SER A 88 -13.64 -3.51 -0.71
CA SER A 88 -14.88 -2.86 -0.24
C SER A 88 -15.31 -1.70 -1.13
N ALA A 89 -14.38 -0.93 -1.67
CA ALA A 89 -14.68 0.16 -2.61
C ALA A 89 -15.20 -0.39 -3.94
N ALA A 90 -14.57 -1.44 -4.46
CA ALA A 90 -14.99 -2.07 -5.72
C ALA A 90 -16.43 -2.61 -5.65
N THR A 91 -16.83 -3.20 -4.52
CA THR A 91 -18.19 -3.72 -4.33
C THR A 91 -19.19 -2.61 -4.03
N LYS A 92 -18.84 -1.64 -3.18
CA LYS A 92 -19.73 -0.52 -2.81
C LYS A 92 -20.02 0.41 -4.00
N LEU A 93 -19.01 0.69 -4.82
CA LEU A 93 -19.16 1.54 -6.01
C LEU A 93 -19.70 0.80 -7.23
N ALA A 94 -19.96 -0.50 -7.10
CA ALA A 94 -20.45 -1.27 -8.23
C ALA A 94 -21.91 -0.91 -8.56
N PRO A 95 -22.21 -0.63 -9.85
CA PRO A 95 -23.59 -0.59 -10.30
C PRO A 95 -24.25 -1.95 -10.05
N THR A 96 -25.54 -1.96 -9.72
CA THR A 96 -26.32 -3.19 -9.45
C THR A 96 -26.24 -4.21 -10.58
N ALA A 97 -26.14 -3.74 -11.83
CA ALA A 97 -25.99 -4.59 -13.01
C ALA A 97 -24.57 -5.08 -13.28
N PHE A 98 -23.54 -4.45 -12.69
CA PHE A 98 -22.13 -4.64 -13.06
C PHE A 98 -21.21 -5.05 -11.88
N HIS A 99 -21.77 -5.72 -10.86
CA HIS A 99 -21.02 -6.10 -9.66
C HIS A 99 -19.79 -6.96 -9.96
N THR A 100 -19.94 -8.00 -10.78
CA THR A 100 -18.84 -8.89 -11.17
C THR A 100 -17.77 -8.15 -11.99
N GLN A 101 -18.17 -7.25 -12.90
CA GLN A 101 -17.21 -6.47 -13.69
C GLN A 101 -16.37 -5.52 -12.83
N MET A 102 -16.94 -4.92 -11.78
CA MET A 102 -16.21 -4.02 -10.90
C MET A 102 -15.18 -4.74 -10.02
N VAL A 103 -15.52 -5.95 -9.55
CA VAL A 103 -14.55 -6.82 -8.87
C VAL A 103 -13.46 -7.28 -9.85
N ALA A 104 -13.82 -7.63 -11.08
CA ALA A 104 -12.84 -7.97 -12.12
C ALA A 104 -11.92 -6.79 -12.44
N LEU A 105 -12.44 -5.56 -12.47
CA LEU A 105 -11.66 -4.34 -12.68
C LEU A 105 -10.66 -4.10 -11.53
N PHE A 106 -11.05 -4.39 -10.28
CA PHE A 106 -10.13 -4.35 -9.15
C PHE A 106 -8.96 -5.33 -9.32
N PHE A 107 -9.24 -6.60 -9.65
CA PHE A 107 -8.18 -7.58 -9.90
C PHE A 107 -7.33 -7.23 -11.13
N LEU A 108 -7.93 -6.65 -12.17
CA LEU A 108 -7.20 -6.16 -13.33
C LEU A 108 -6.21 -5.05 -12.93
N SER A 109 -6.61 -4.13 -12.06
CA SER A 109 -5.71 -3.10 -11.52
C SER A 109 -4.53 -3.71 -10.74
N VAL A 110 -4.77 -4.76 -9.95
CA VAL A 110 -3.71 -5.49 -9.22
C VAL A 110 -2.76 -6.20 -10.19
N SER A 111 -3.30 -6.83 -11.24
CA SER A 111 -2.51 -7.49 -12.28
C SER A 111 -1.62 -6.49 -13.03
N LEU A 112 -2.17 -5.35 -13.45
CA LEU A 112 -1.42 -4.28 -14.09
C LEU A 112 -0.33 -3.73 -13.16
N GLY A 113 -0.62 -3.52 -11.87
CA GLY A 113 0.37 -3.10 -10.89
C GLY A 113 1.53 -4.09 -10.76
N THR A 114 1.21 -5.38 -10.72
CA THR A 114 2.21 -6.46 -10.67
C THR A 114 3.05 -6.50 -11.95
N ALA A 115 2.43 -6.35 -13.12
CA ALA A 115 3.13 -6.33 -14.41
C ALA A 115 4.08 -5.12 -14.53
N ILE A 116 3.60 -3.94 -14.13
CA ILE A 116 4.41 -2.70 -14.08
C ILE A 116 5.58 -2.90 -13.11
N SER A 117 5.35 -3.47 -11.92
CA SER A 117 6.42 -3.79 -10.96
C SER A 117 7.50 -4.68 -11.58
N GLY A 118 7.11 -5.74 -12.31
CA GLY A 118 8.05 -6.61 -13.02
C GLY A 118 8.88 -5.90 -14.09
N TRP A 119 8.30 -4.91 -14.77
CA TRP A 119 9.03 -4.06 -15.71
C TRP A 119 9.99 -3.08 -14.98
N LEU A 120 9.55 -2.49 -13.87
CA LEU A 120 10.37 -1.55 -13.10
C LEU A 120 11.63 -2.20 -12.52
N VAL A 121 11.57 -3.48 -12.12
CA VAL A 121 12.74 -4.20 -11.58
C VAL A 121 13.95 -4.20 -12.54
N GLN A 122 13.74 -4.04 -13.85
CA GLN A 122 14.84 -3.94 -14.81
C GLN A 122 15.72 -2.68 -14.60
N PHE A 123 15.20 -1.67 -13.91
CA PHE A 123 15.92 -0.45 -13.55
C PHE A 123 16.58 -0.53 -12.16
N TYR A 124 16.47 -1.65 -11.47
CA TYR A 124 17.14 -1.85 -10.18
C TYR A 124 18.61 -2.18 -10.40
N ASP A 125 19.49 -1.32 -9.88
CA ASP A 125 20.93 -1.52 -9.89
C ASP A 125 21.42 -1.85 -8.47
N PRO A 126 21.95 -3.06 -8.21
CA PRO A 126 22.50 -3.44 -6.91
C PRO A 126 23.65 -2.56 -6.42
N HIS A 127 24.35 -1.84 -7.30
CA HIS A 127 25.43 -0.93 -6.94
C HIS A 127 24.94 0.49 -6.61
N ASN A 128 23.72 0.85 -7.03
CA ASN A 128 23.14 2.16 -6.79
C ASN A 128 21.61 2.06 -6.65
N GLU A 129 21.17 1.61 -5.48
CA GLU A 129 19.75 1.36 -5.19
C GLU A 129 18.96 2.64 -4.85
N VAL A 130 19.67 3.74 -4.54
CA VAL A 130 19.09 5.02 -4.09
C VAL A 130 18.11 5.61 -5.12
N PRO A 131 18.42 5.71 -6.44
CA PRO A 131 17.49 6.25 -7.44
C PRO A 131 16.22 5.41 -7.56
N TYR A 132 16.35 4.09 -7.50
CA TYR A 132 15.22 3.17 -7.61
C TYR A 132 14.21 3.39 -6.47
N PHE A 133 14.67 3.35 -5.22
CA PHE A 133 13.81 3.52 -4.07
C PHE A 133 13.28 4.95 -3.89
N SER A 134 14.10 5.96 -4.21
CA SER A 134 13.68 7.36 -4.11
C SER A 134 12.62 7.74 -5.14
N ILE A 135 12.76 7.31 -6.40
CA ILE A 135 11.78 7.58 -7.46
C ILE A 135 10.46 6.86 -7.15
N LEU A 136 10.51 5.58 -6.80
CA LEU A 136 9.33 4.81 -6.44
C LEU A 136 8.61 5.39 -5.21
N GLY A 137 9.37 5.70 -4.15
CA GLY A 137 8.84 6.32 -2.94
C GLY A 137 8.21 7.67 -3.22
N ALA A 138 8.88 8.52 -4.00
CA ALA A 138 8.39 9.84 -4.38
C ALA A 138 7.09 9.75 -5.21
N ILE A 139 7.04 8.87 -6.22
CA ILE A 139 5.84 8.65 -7.03
C ILE A 139 4.67 8.21 -6.13
N ALA A 140 4.90 7.24 -5.24
CA ALA A 140 3.85 6.75 -4.32
C ALA A 140 3.34 7.86 -3.39
N ILE A 141 4.24 8.70 -2.85
CA ILE A 141 3.86 9.85 -2.02
C ILE A 141 3.08 10.88 -2.82
N VAL A 142 3.52 11.23 -4.03
CA VAL A 142 2.85 12.20 -4.91
C VAL A 142 1.44 11.71 -5.27
N VAL A 143 1.30 10.43 -5.62
CA VAL A 143 -0.01 9.81 -5.88
C VAL A 143 -0.89 9.84 -4.63
N GLY A 144 -0.33 9.52 -3.47
CA GLY A 144 -1.05 9.59 -2.19
C GLY A 144 -1.50 11.01 -1.82
N ILE A 145 -0.66 12.03 -2.04
CA ILE A 145 -1.03 13.43 -1.85
C ILE A 145 -2.10 13.85 -2.86
N GLY A 146 -1.97 13.46 -4.13
CA GLY A 146 -2.97 13.72 -5.17
C GLY A 146 -4.33 13.12 -4.83
N LEU A 147 -4.34 11.90 -4.28
CA LEU A 147 -5.54 11.25 -3.75
C LEU A 147 -6.11 12.02 -2.56
N LEU A 148 -5.28 12.45 -1.60
CA LEU A 148 -5.72 13.27 -0.45
C LEU A 148 -6.39 14.59 -0.90
N LEU A 149 -5.79 15.30 -1.86
CA LEU A 149 -6.36 16.52 -2.42
C LEU A 149 -7.69 16.25 -3.15
N SER A 150 -7.79 15.09 -3.80
CA SER A 150 -8.97 14.65 -4.53
C SER A 150 -10.05 14.02 -3.64
N VAL A 151 -9.86 13.94 -2.32
CA VAL A 151 -10.85 13.35 -1.38
C VAL A 151 -12.19 14.07 -1.48
N LYS A 152 -12.21 15.40 -1.48
CA LYS A 152 -13.46 16.19 -1.52
C LYS A 152 -14.30 15.93 -2.78
N PRO A 153 -13.73 16.00 -4.01
CA PRO A 153 -14.49 15.67 -5.21
C PRO A 153 -14.88 14.20 -5.27
N VAL A 154 -13.99 13.28 -4.88
CA VAL A 154 -14.31 11.83 -4.84
C VAL A 154 -15.49 11.54 -3.91
N LEU A 155 -15.48 12.08 -2.69
CA LEU A 155 -16.60 11.92 -1.76
C LEU A 155 -17.90 12.55 -2.28
N THR A 156 -17.81 13.62 -3.07
CA THR A 156 -18.98 14.28 -3.68
C THR A 156 -19.56 13.41 -4.79
N LEU A 157 -18.72 12.76 -5.59
CA LEU A 157 -19.10 11.80 -6.64
C LEU A 157 -19.64 10.48 -6.06
N MET A 158 -19.21 10.11 -4.85
CA MET A 158 -19.70 8.93 -4.12
C MET A 158 -21.01 9.20 -3.35
N LYS A 159 -21.62 10.39 -3.42
CA LYS A 159 -22.93 10.67 -2.80
C LYS A 159 -24.01 9.75 -3.39
N GLY A 160 -24.32 8.69 -2.65
CA GLY A 160 -25.25 7.62 -3.04
C GLY A 160 -24.83 6.25 -2.48
N VAL A 161 -23.57 6.11 -2.09
CA VAL A 161 -23.00 4.87 -1.56
C VAL A 161 -22.44 5.15 -0.15
N ARG A 162 -23.25 4.91 0.88
CA ARG A 162 -22.81 4.92 2.30
C ARG A 162 -22.44 3.49 2.72
#